data_AF-A0A7W8UR56-F1
#
_entry.id   AF-A0A7W8UR56-F1
#
_cell.length_a   1.000
_cell.length_b   1.000
_cell.length_c   1.000
_cell.angle_alpha   90.00
_cell.angle_beta   90.00
_cell.angle_gamma   90.00
#
_symmetry.space_group_name_H-M   'P 1'
#
loop_
_entity.id
_entity.type
_entity.pdbx_description
1 polymer ?
#
loop_
_entity_poly.entity_id
_entity_poly.type
_entity_poly.pdbx_seq_one_letter_code
_entity_poly.pdbx_strand_id
1 'polypeptide(L)'
;MVAWSAEDLLYLRLGTETPNWSLAADDDMLLLAAGHGEKRVGVRLTSVQLEKIRMAKGGLVITAMGVIILGAYFRLYLVGRKVNDHVWKGRASSDANFLHVAQAAEESTAYPSIVVDLVTAP
;
A
#
# COMPACT_ATOMS: atom_id res chain seq x y z
N MET A 1 -30.18 10.70 0.92
CA MET A 1 -29.08 10.30 1.81
C MET A 1 -27.88 10.05 0.91
N VAL A 2 -26.80 10.82 1.05
CA VAL A 2 -25.58 10.59 0.26
C VAL A 2 -24.95 9.32 0.80
N ALA A 3 -24.88 8.26 -0.01
CA ALA A 3 -24.11 7.09 0.33
C ALA A 3 -22.63 7.44 0.13
N TRP A 4 -21.84 7.41 1.20
CA TRP A 4 -20.40 7.59 1.10
C TRP A 4 -19.76 6.42 0.36
N SER A 5 -18.79 6.72 -0.50
CA SER A 5 -18.00 5.68 -1.16
C SER A 5 -17.02 5.02 -0.18
N ALA A 6 -16.44 3.89 -0.57
CA ALA A 6 -15.36 3.28 0.21
C ALA A 6 -14.12 4.19 0.27
N GLU A 7 -13.88 4.99 -0.78
CA GLU A 7 -12.77 5.95 -0.85
C GLU A 7 -12.99 7.10 0.12
N ASP A 8 -14.20 7.67 0.17
CA ASP A 8 -14.59 8.72 1.12
C ASP A 8 -14.33 8.25 2.55
N LEU A 9 -14.75 7.02 2.86
CA LEU A 9 -14.57 6.43 4.20
C LEU A 9 -13.10 6.14 4.53
N LEU A 10 -12.30 5.75 3.55
CA LEU A 10 -10.87 5.52 3.74
C LEU A 10 -10.15 6.86 3.97
N TYR A 11 -10.49 7.87 3.17
CA TYR A 11 -10.02 9.26 3.32
C TYR A 11 -10.37 9.81 4.69
N LEU A 12 -11.62 9.69 5.13
CA LEU A 12 -12.06 10.18 6.45
C LEU A 12 -11.30 9.53 7.62
N ARG A 13 -10.79 8.30 7.44
CA ARG A 13 -10.12 7.54 8.50
C ARG A 13 -8.62 7.68 8.50
N LEU A 14 -8.02 7.83 7.34
CA LEU A 14 -6.57 7.84 7.16
C LEU A 14 -6.02 9.19 6.70
N GLY A 15 -6.88 10.10 6.21
CA GLY A 15 -6.49 11.37 5.59
C GLY A 15 -6.07 11.26 4.13
N THR A 16 -6.21 10.08 3.51
CA THR A 16 -5.89 9.82 2.10
C THR A 16 -6.64 8.60 1.58
N GLU A 17 -6.91 8.59 0.28
CA GLU A 17 -7.48 7.44 -0.44
C GLU A 17 -6.40 6.43 -0.86
N THR A 18 -5.12 6.85 -0.89
CA THR A 18 -4.01 6.02 -1.36
C THR A 18 -2.87 5.87 -0.33
N PRO A 19 -3.17 5.34 0.88
CA PRO A 19 -2.20 5.27 1.97
C PRO A 19 -1.02 4.35 1.65
N ASN A 20 0.11 4.63 2.30
CA ASN A 20 1.23 3.71 2.34
C ASN A 20 0.90 2.55 3.27
N TRP A 21 1.29 1.34 2.89
CA TRP A 21 1.21 0.17 3.76
C TRP A 21 2.58 -0.42 4.05
N SER A 22 2.70 -1.07 5.20
CA SER A 22 3.87 -1.89 5.54
C SER A 22 3.47 -3.10 6.38
N LEU A 23 4.23 -4.19 6.22
CA LEU A 23 4.07 -5.43 6.99
C LEU A 23 5.45 -5.96 7.37
N ALA A 24 5.64 -6.29 8.65
CA ALA A 24 6.84 -6.97 9.12
C ALA A 24 6.73 -8.49 8.95
N ALA A 25 7.87 -9.17 8.80
CA ALA A 25 7.94 -10.63 8.60
C ALA A 25 7.42 -11.43 9.80
N ASP A 26 7.51 -10.86 11.00
CA ASP A 26 7.17 -11.47 12.28
C ASP A 26 5.85 -10.93 12.89
N ASP A 27 5.21 -9.94 12.24
CA ASP A 27 3.98 -9.31 12.73
C ASP A 27 2.76 -9.69 11.85
N ASP A 28 1.58 -9.74 12.45
CA ASP A 28 0.31 -9.94 11.76
C ASP A 28 -0.46 -8.63 11.47
N MET A 29 0.13 -7.48 11.81
CA MET A 29 -0.47 -6.16 11.59
C MET A 29 -0.01 -5.53 10.27
N LEU A 30 -0.97 -5.27 9.38
CA LEU A 30 -0.80 -4.36 8.25
C LEU A 30 -0.91 -2.92 8.76
N LEU A 31 0.18 -2.17 8.68
CA LEU A 31 0.20 -0.76 9.08
C LEU A 31 -0.12 0.12 7.88
N LEU A 32 -1.12 0.99 8.00
CA LEU A 32 -1.54 1.98 7.01
C LEU A 32 -1.22 3.39 7.49
N ALA A 33 -0.68 4.25 6.62
CA ALA A 33 -0.35 5.65 6.95
C ALA A 33 -0.58 6.58 5.75
N ALA A 34 -1.00 7.82 5.99
CA ALA A 34 -1.14 8.81 4.93
C ALA A 34 0.19 9.19 4.26
N GLY A 35 1.25 9.23 5.05
CA GLY A 35 2.56 9.70 4.62
C GLY A 35 3.66 9.25 5.58
N HIS A 36 4.89 9.66 5.28
CA HIS A 36 6.03 9.38 6.14
C HIS A 36 5.93 10.19 7.44
N GLY A 37 6.06 9.53 8.60
CA GLY A 37 5.95 10.18 9.92
C GLY A 37 4.52 10.39 10.41
N GLU A 38 3.52 10.07 9.60
CA GLU A 38 2.10 10.16 9.97
C GLU A 38 1.67 9.04 10.91
N LYS A 39 0.55 9.27 11.62
CA LYS A 39 -0.08 8.24 12.46
C LYS A 39 -0.41 6.99 11.64
N ARG A 40 -0.11 5.84 12.22
CA ARG A 40 -0.37 4.54 11.59
C ARG A 40 -1.64 3.92 12.15
N VAL A 41 -2.45 3.35 11.28
CA VAL A 41 -3.56 2.48 11.64
C VAL A 41 -3.14 1.04 11.40
N GLY A 42 -3.12 0.24 12.45
CA GLY A 42 -2.85 -1.19 12.37
C GLY A 42 -4.11 -1.97 12.06
N VAL A 43 -4.01 -2.89 11.11
CA VAL A 43 -5.09 -3.79 10.72
C VAL A 43 -4.59 -5.22 10.83
N ARG A 44 -5.21 -6.00 11.71
CA ARG A 44 -4.81 -7.39 11.91
C ARG A 44 -5.21 -8.23 10.70
N LEU A 45 -4.24 -8.96 10.15
CA LEU A 45 -4.45 -9.87 9.04
C LEU A 45 -4.60 -11.31 9.50
N THR A 46 -5.38 -12.07 8.75
CA THR A 46 -5.45 -13.52 8.87
C THR A 46 -4.23 -14.19 8.24
N SER A 47 -3.94 -15.44 8.62
CA SER A 47 -2.82 -16.21 8.04
C SER A 47 -2.88 -16.29 6.51
N VAL A 48 -4.07 -16.45 5.94
CA VAL A 48 -4.28 -16.49 4.48
C VAL A 48 -3.93 -15.16 3.81
N GLN A 49 -4.22 -14.03 4.46
CA GLN A 49 -3.85 -12.71 3.95
C GLN A 49 -2.35 -12.44 4.06
N LEU A 50 -1.74 -12.86 5.17
CA LEU A 50 -0.29 -12.76 5.37
C LEU A 50 0.47 -13.56 4.31
N GLU A 51 0.02 -14.77 4.02
CA GLU A 51 0.63 -15.64 3.01
C GLU A 51 0.60 -15.00 1.63
N LYS A 52 -0.52 -14.37 1.23
CA LYS A 52 -0.63 -13.63 -0.04
C LYS A 52 0.42 -12.51 -0.19
N ILE A 53 0.78 -11.84 0.90
CA ILE A 53 1.78 -10.77 0.88
C ILE A 53 3.20 -11.37 0.92
N ARG A 54 3.45 -12.35 1.80
CA ARG A 54 4.79 -12.89 2.05
C ARG A 54 5.29 -13.82 0.94
N MET A 55 4.40 -14.54 0.26
CA MET A 55 4.73 -15.48 -0.83
C MET A 55 4.76 -14.81 -2.22
N ALA A 56 4.78 -13.48 -2.27
CA ALA A 56 4.72 -12.75 -3.53
C ALA A 56 5.98 -13.01 -4.38
N LYS A 57 5.78 -13.53 -5.60
CA LYS A 57 6.85 -14.01 -6.48
C LYS A 57 7.78 -12.87 -6.88
N GLY A 58 9.09 -13.06 -6.73
CA GLY A 58 10.08 -12.03 -7.02
C GLY A 58 10.00 -10.81 -6.08
N GLY A 59 9.29 -10.93 -4.95
CA GLY A 59 9.09 -9.86 -3.99
C GLY A 59 8.00 -8.86 -4.36
N LEU A 60 7.46 -8.87 -5.58
CA LEU A 60 6.39 -7.94 -6.01
C LEU A 60 5.03 -8.39 -5.46
N VAL A 61 4.37 -7.54 -4.69
CA VAL A 61 3.06 -7.75 -4.08
C VAL A 61 2.00 -7.01 -4.91
N ILE A 62 1.12 -7.76 -5.57
CA ILE A 62 -0.09 -7.24 -6.21
C ILE A 62 -1.24 -8.13 -5.76
N THR A 63 -2.10 -7.63 -4.88
CA THR A 63 -3.18 -8.44 -4.31
C THR A 63 -4.37 -7.61 -3.86
N ALA A 64 -5.52 -8.27 -3.67
CA ALA A 64 -6.71 -7.67 -3.12
C ALA A 64 -7.18 -8.46 -1.89
N MET A 65 -7.59 -7.76 -0.84
CA MET A 65 -8.09 -8.39 0.38
C MET A 65 -9.15 -7.55 1.09
N GLY A 66 -10.10 -8.24 1.73
CA GLY A 66 -11.08 -7.63 2.62
C GLY A 66 -10.49 -7.40 4.00
N VAL A 67 -10.56 -6.19 4.52
CA VAL A 67 -10.03 -5.83 5.84
C VAL A 67 -11.03 -5.01 6.63
N ILE A 68 -10.92 -5.02 7.95
CA ILE A 68 -11.69 -4.15 8.83
C ILE A 68 -10.77 -3.06 9.35
N ILE A 69 -11.01 -1.83 8.92
CA ILE A 69 -10.34 -0.63 9.43
C ILE A 69 -11.35 0.01 10.37
N LEU A 70 -11.01 0.37 11.61
CA LEU A 70 -11.88 1.14 12.53
C LEU A 70 -13.39 0.75 12.47
N GLY A 71 -13.69 -0.55 12.47
CA GLY A 71 -15.07 -1.08 12.47
C GLY A 71 -15.84 -1.05 11.13
N ALA A 72 -15.23 -0.68 10.00
CA ALA A 72 -15.86 -0.86 8.68
C ALA A 72 -15.00 -1.71 7.76
N TYR A 73 -15.69 -2.47 6.90
CA TYR A 73 -15.08 -3.36 5.94
C TYR A 73 -14.67 -2.60 4.67
N PHE A 74 -13.45 -2.85 4.20
CA PHE A 74 -12.92 -2.35 2.94
C PHE A 74 -12.36 -3.50 2.13
N ARG A 75 -12.57 -3.47 0.82
CA ARG A 75 -11.75 -4.22 -0.12
C ARG A 75 -10.55 -3.34 -0.47
N LEU A 76 -9.37 -3.69 0.05
CA LEU A 76 -8.13 -3.00 -0.28
C LEU A 76 -7.38 -3.73 -1.39
N TYR A 77 -6.91 -2.95 -2.34
CA TYR A 77 -5.97 -3.32 -3.39
C TYR A 77 -4.58 -2.86 -2.95
N LEU A 78 -3.64 -3.79 -2.81
CA LEU A 78 -2.27 -3.54 -2.40
C LEU A 78 -1.33 -3.73 -3.58
N VAL A 79 -0.50 -2.72 -3.83
CA VAL A 79 0.64 -2.79 -4.73
C VAL A 79 1.88 -2.41 -3.96
N GLY A 80 2.94 -3.20 -4.06
CA GLY A 80 4.19 -2.93 -3.36
C GLY A 80 5.20 -4.05 -3.53
N ARG A 81 6.19 -4.12 -2.65
CA ARG A 81 7.24 -5.13 -2.73
C ARG A 81 7.89 -5.47 -1.40
N LYS A 82 8.59 -6.60 -1.37
CA LYS A 82 9.57 -6.96 -0.35
C LYS A 82 10.75 -6.01 -0.45
N VAL A 83 10.97 -5.21 0.60
CA VAL A 83 12.07 -4.22 0.66
C VAL A 83 13.35 -4.88 1.17
N ASN A 84 13.21 -5.84 2.09
CA ASN A 84 14.27 -6.70 2.62
C ASN A 84 13.66 -7.97 3.22
N ASP A 85 14.46 -8.83 3.84
CA ASP A 85 13.99 -10.09 4.44
C ASP A 85 12.98 -9.95 5.58
N HIS A 86 12.82 -8.74 6.11
CA HIS A 86 12.00 -8.48 7.28
C HIS A 86 10.78 -7.61 6.98
N VAL A 87 10.70 -6.95 5.81
CA VAL A 87 9.70 -5.90 5.58
C VAL A 87 9.19 -5.88 4.14
N TRP A 88 7.87 -5.76 4.02
CA TRP A 88 7.17 -5.41 2.79
C TRP A 88 6.56 -4.01 2.91
N LYS A 89 6.56 -3.24 1.83
CA LYS A 89 5.95 -1.90 1.76
C LYS A 89 5.32 -1.63 0.41
N GLY A 90 4.38 -0.71 0.36
CA GLY A 90 3.80 -0.22 -0.88
C GLY A 90 2.68 0.78 -0.66
N ARG A 91 1.78 0.87 -1.64
CA ARG A 91 0.58 1.70 -1.62
C ARG A 91 -0.68 0.85 -1.69
N ALA A 92 -1.72 1.33 -1.03
CA ALA A 92 -3.04 0.69 -0.98
C ALA A 92 -4.10 1.63 -1.54
N SER A 93 -5.22 1.09 -2.01
CA SER A 93 -6.42 1.86 -2.35
C SER A 93 -7.67 0.99 -2.20
N SER A 94 -8.84 1.61 -2.03
CA SER A 94 -10.13 0.94 -2.20
C SER A 94 -10.66 0.96 -3.63
N ASP A 95 -10.04 1.72 -4.54
CA ASP A 95 -10.34 1.73 -5.97
C ASP A 95 -9.73 0.50 -6.66
N ALA A 96 -10.50 -0.21 -7.47
CA ALA A 96 -10.00 -1.31 -8.29
C ALA A 96 -9.08 -0.83 -9.43
N ASN A 97 -9.34 0.36 -9.98
CA ASN A 97 -8.54 0.93 -11.07
C ASN A 97 -7.13 1.31 -10.61
N PHE A 98 -6.92 1.44 -9.30
CA PHE A 98 -5.61 1.68 -8.69
C PHE A 98 -4.57 0.65 -9.11
N LEU A 99 -4.95 -0.63 -9.28
CA LEU A 99 -4.00 -1.68 -9.66
C LEU A 99 -3.32 -1.37 -11.01
N HIS A 100 -4.06 -0.89 -12.00
CA HIS A 100 -3.52 -0.59 -13.32
C HIS A 100 -2.51 0.58 -13.27
N VAL A 101 -2.81 1.61 -12.49
CA VAL A 101 -1.94 2.80 -12.38
C VAL A 101 -0.72 2.51 -11.51
N ALA A 102 -0.92 1.84 -10.38
CA ALA A 102 0.14 1.56 -9.42
C ALA A 102 1.14 0.52 -9.93
N GLN A 103 0.67 -0.48 -10.68
CA GLN A 103 1.56 -1.47 -11.30
C GLN A 103 2.52 -0.81 -12.29
N ALA A 104 2.01 0.08 -13.16
CA ALA A 104 2.85 0.82 -14.10
C ALA A 104 3.91 1.69 -13.38
N ALA A 105 3.57 2.27 -12.24
CA ALA A 105 4.50 3.08 -11.44
C ALA A 105 5.61 2.24 -10.75
N GLU A 106 5.28 1.05 -10.24
CA GLU A 106 6.28 0.12 -9.68
C GLU A 106 7.24 -0.41 -10.75
N GLU A 107 6.72 -0.77 -11.93
CA GLU A 107 7.54 -1.19 -13.07
C GLU A 107 8.51 -0.08 -13.51
N SER A 108 8.07 1.19 -13.50
CA SER A 108 8.95 2.33 -13.81
C SER A 108 10.02 2.60 -12.74
N THR A 109 9.76 2.26 -11.47
CA THR A 109 10.74 2.41 -10.37
C THR A 109 11.77 1.27 -10.35
N ALA A 110 11.49 0.16 -11.04
CA ALA A 110 12.45 -0.93 -11.23
C ALA A 110 13.58 -0.57 -12.23
N TYR A 111 13.41 0.50 -13.02
CA TYR A 111 14.48 1.08 -13.82
C TYR A 111 15.15 2.22 -13.05
N PRO A 112 16.50 2.25 -12.94
CA PRO A 112 17.18 3.39 -12.36
C PRO A 112 16.92 4.61 -13.23
N SER A 113 16.13 5.56 -12.73
CA SER A 113 16.02 6.88 -13.33
C SER A 113 17.35 7.61 -13.13
N ILE A 114 18.00 7.98 -14.24
CA ILE A 114 19.16 8.86 -14.20
C ILE A 114 18.65 10.23 -13.79
N VAL A 115 18.93 10.63 -12.55
CA VAL A 115 18.74 12.00 -12.10
C VAL A 115 19.86 12.82 -12.74
N VAL A 116 19.53 13.62 -13.75
CA VAL A 116 20.46 14.59 -14.32
C VAL A 116 20.36 15.86 -13.47
N ASP A 117 21.30 16.03 -12.54
CA ASP A 117 21.50 17.33 -11.90
C ASP A 117 22.01 18.31 -12.94
N LEU A 118 21.16 19.27 -13.32
CA LEU A 118 21.57 20.42 -14.13
C LEU A 118 22.43 21.32 -13.25
N VAL A 119 23.72 21.02 -13.17
CA VAL A 119 24.74 21.97 -12.71
C VAL A 119 24.71 23.15 -13.67
N THR A 120 24.19 24.28 -13.18
CA THR A 120 24.28 25.55 -13.89
C THR A 120 25.75 25.98 -13.79
N ALA A 121 26.46 25.91 -14.91
CA ALA A 121 27.82 26.43 -15.03
C ALA A 121 27.81 27.98 -15.00
N PRO A 122 28.89 28.62 -14.51
CA PRO A 122 28.94 30.05 -14.22
C PRO A 122 28.93 30.96 -15.46
#